data_AF-A0A9R1ABZ9-F1
#
_entry.id   AF-A0A9R1ABZ9-F1
#
_cell.length_a   1.000
_cell.length_b   1.000
_cell.length_c   1.000
_cell.angle_alpha   90.00
_cell.angle_beta   90.00
_cell.angle_gamma   90.00
#
_symmetry.space_group_name_H-M   'P 1'
#
loop_
_entity.id
_entity.type
_entity.pdbx_description
1 polymer ?
#
loop_
_entity_poly.entity_id
_entity_poly.type
_entity_poly.pdbx_seq_one_letter_code
_entity_poly.pdbx_strand_id
1 'polypeptide(L)'
;MLMSSMITSNYSSVVICLLQIGPFQAHSEKSKVKVKIRLNLHGLISVESAVLIDDDQRDANSADSMELDSNDNMDHKSKNERPMHRQDLQIVESIYGVMSKQELLEAQEQEQQLAYQDKLVERTKERKNALESYVYDTRNKLSERYRSFATDSEREEISVNLQQTEDWLYEEGDDETEAVYTSKLEELKKLVDPIEYRCKDEEARAEATRELLKRIVDHRMAAKSLSAPERDAIDNECTKVEQWLRESSQLQESLPKNVDPVVWSHEIKKKEEELDMSCSKIVTSRARGHDNGDGC
;
A
#
# COMPACT_ATOMS: atom_id res chain seq x y z
N MET A 1 -33.85 68.21 -7.13
CA MET A 1 -33.24 68.58 -8.43
C MET A 1 -31.82 68.06 -8.39
N LEU A 2 -31.34 67.14 -9.23
CA LEU A 2 -31.71 66.81 -10.61
C LEU A 2 -31.92 65.29 -10.79
N MET A 3 -32.96 64.97 -11.56
CA MET A 3 -33.23 63.65 -12.12
C MET A 3 -32.45 63.44 -13.43
N SER A 4 -32.07 62.18 -13.69
CA SER A 4 -31.97 61.51 -15.01
C SER A 4 -30.95 60.38 -14.86
N SER A 5 -31.12 59.17 -15.36
CA SER A 5 -32.02 58.65 -16.37
C SER A 5 -32.14 57.14 -16.17
N MET A 6 -33.34 56.60 -16.41
CA MET A 6 -33.51 55.19 -16.68
C MET A 6 -32.75 54.79 -17.94
N ILE A 7 -31.99 53.69 -17.89
CA ILE A 7 -31.84 52.74 -19.00
C ILE A 7 -31.94 51.35 -18.39
N THR A 8 -33.03 50.67 -18.73
CA THR A 8 -33.25 49.24 -18.52
C THR A 8 -32.13 48.43 -19.15
N SER A 9 -31.43 47.65 -18.34
CA SER A 9 -30.67 46.50 -18.80
C SER A 9 -30.92 45.37 -17.81
N ASN A 10 -31.77 44.40 -18.19
CA ASN A 10 -32.03 43.17 -17.46
C ASN A 10 -30.79 42.25 -17.53
N TYR A 11 -29.70 42.66 -16.90
CA TYR A 11 -28.64 41.74 -16.50
C TYR A 11 -28.55 41.82 -14.99
N SER A 12 -29.04 40.77 -14.33
CA SER A 12 -28.74 40.53 -12.92
C SER A 12 -27.21 40.53 -12.78
N SER A 13 -26.64 41.57 -12.20
CA SER A 13 -25.20 41.61 -11.93
C SER A 13 -24.89 40.52 -10.91
N VAL A 14 -24.25 39.45 -11.38
CA VAL A 14 -23.76 38.40 -10.49
C VAL A 14 -22.54 38.96 -9.76
N VAL A 15 -22.70 39.24 -8.46
CA VAL A 15 -21.59 39.61 -7.59
C VAL A 15 -20.86 38.32 -7.20
N ILE A 16 -19.67 38.12 -7.77
CA ILE A 16 -18.88 36.88 -7.60
C ILE A 16 -17.92 37.00 -6.40
N CYS A 17 -17.48 38.21 -6.07
CA CYS A 17 -16.56 38.46 -4.95
C CYS A 17 -16.73 39.88 -4.44
N LEU A 18 -16.67 40.06 -3.11
CA LEU A 18 -16.59 41.35 -2.44
C LEU A 18 -15.28 41.43 -1.67
N LEU A 19 -14.53 42.49 -1.93
CA LEU A 19 -13.18 42.70 -1.41
C LEU A 19 -13.20 43.93 -0.53
N GLN A 20 -12.93 43.76 0.76
CA GLN A 20 -12.77 44.88 1.68
C GLN A 20 -11.28 45.16 1.88
N ILE A 21 -10.84 46.34 1.43
CA ILE A 21 -9.46 46.82 1.59
C ILE A 21 -9.46 47.87 2.69
N GLY A 22 -8.83 47.57 3.83
CA GLY A 22 -8.80 48.43 5.01
C GLY A 22 -9.23 47.71 6.30
N PRO A 23 -9.33 48.41 7.43
CA PRO A 23 -9.37 49.88 7.57
C PRO A 23 -8.00 50.56 7.42
N PHE A 24 -7.99 51.81 6.95
CA PHE A 24 -6.79 52.65 6.88
C PHE A 24 -7.11 54.12 7.19
N GLN A 25 -6.14 54.85 7.72
CA GLN A 25 -6.27 56.26 8.08
C GLN A 25 -5.59 57.11 7.01
N ALA A 26 -6.34 57.97 6.33
CA ALA A 26 -5.80 58.89 5.33
C ALA A 26 -5.19 60.11 6.03
N HIS A 27 -3.92 60.41 5.77
CA HIS A 27 -3.19 61.53 6.38
C HIS A 27 -3.14 62.78 5.48
N SER A 28 -3.65 62.69 4.25
CA SER A 28 -3.74 63.82 3.30
C SER A 28 -5.05 63.77 2.49
N GLU A 29 -5.44 64.89 1.87
CA GLU A 29 -6.59 64.96 0.95
C GLU A 29 -6.43 64.06 -0.31
N LYS A 30 -5.23 63.54 -0.58
CA LYS A 30 -4.90 62.77 -1.80
C LYS A 30 -4.07 61.51 -1.52
N SER A 31 -4.45 60.74 -0.51
CA SER A 31 -3.88 59.41 -0.24
C SER A 31 -4.13 58.43 -1.41
N LYS A 32 -3.08 57.73 -1.88
CA LYS A 32 -3.15 56.81 -3.04
C LYS A 32 -3.07 55.35 -2.59
N VAL A 33 -3.99 54.50 -3.01
CA VAL A 33 -3.93 53.05 -2.77
C VAL A 33 -3.54 52.32 -4.05
N LYS A 34 -2.45 51.55 -3.99
CA LYS A 34 -2.00 50.67 -5.07
C LYS A 34 -2.46 49.25 -4.79
N VAL A 35 -3.32 48.71 -5.65
CA VAL A 35 -3.84 47.34 -5.54
C VAL A 35 -3.23 46.48 -6.66
N LYS A 36 -2.69 45.31 -6.30
CA LYS A 36 -2.19 44.30 -7.23
C LYS A 36 -3.24 43.19 -7.34
N ILE A 37 -3.81 43.03 -8.52
CA ILE A 37 -4.83 42.03 -8.84
C ILE A 37 -4.20 40.95 -9.72
N ARG A 38 -4.50 39.68 -9.45
CA ARG A 38 -4.02 38.52 -10.20
C ARG A 38 -5.20 37.74 -10.77
N LEU A 39 -5.13 37.46 -12.07
CA LEU A 39 -5.97 36.48 -12.75
C LEU A 39 -5.17 35.17 -12.86
N ASN A 40 -5.67 34.08 -12.29
CA ASN A 40 -5.03 32.77 -12.41
C ASN A 40 -5.44 32.05 -13.71
N LEU A 41 -4.76 30.95 -14.03
CA LEU A 41 -5.03 30.13 -15.23
C LEU A 41 -6.44 29.50 -15.24
N HIS A 42 -7.10 29.42 -14.09
CA HIS A 42 -8.47 28.91 -13.93
C HIS A 42 -9.53 30.00 -14.13
N GLY A 43 -9.13 31.24 -14.45
CA GLY A 43 -10.04 32.36 -14.65
C GLY A 43 -10.53 33.01 -13.36
N LEU A 44 -9.93 32.71 -12.20
CA LEU A 44 -10.27 33.30 -10.91
C LEU A 44 -9.43 34.56 -10.66
N ILE A 45 -10.10 35.62 -10.22
CA ILE A 45 -9.49 36.91 -9.86
C ILE A 45 -9.27 36.94 -8.35
N SER A 46 -8.06 37.29 -7.92
CA SER A 46 -7.67 37.44 -6.50
C SER A 46 -6.88 38.74 -6.31
N VAL A 47 -6.95 39.35 -5.13
CA VAL A 47 -6.14 40.52 -4.78
C VAL A 47 -4.91 40.05 -4.03
N GLU A 48 -3.73 40.28 -4.62
CA GLU A 48 -2.46 39.81 -4.07
C GLU A 48 -1.88 40.77 -3.03
N SER A 49 -2.05 42.08 -3.24
CA SER A 49 -1.64 43.08 -2.27
C SER A 49 -2.36 44.41 -2.47
N ALA A 50 -2.52 45.16 -1.39
CA ALA A 50 -3.01 46.53 -1.40
C ALA A 50 -2.08 47.37 -0.51
N VAL A 51 -1.54 48.46 -1.04
CA VAL A 51 -0.56 49.30 -0.36
C VAL A 51 -1.01 50.75 -0.41
N LEU A 52 -1.14 51.39 0.74
CA LEU A 52 -1.35 52.82 0.86
C LEU A 52 -0.01 53.55 0.67
N ILE A 53 -0.02 54.59 -0.16
CA ILE A 53 1.13 55.42 -0.51
C ILE A 53 0.75 56.87 -0.19
N ASP A 54 1.43 57.47 0.79
CA ASP A 54 1.31 58.91 1.08
C ASP A 54 2.45 59.68 0.40
N ASP A 55 2.06 60.69 -0.39
CA ASP A 55 2.99 61.66 -0.97
C ASP A 55 3.17 62.79 0.06
N ASP A 56 4.31 62.81 0.76
CA ASP A 56 4.70 63.92 1.63
C ASP A 56 4.95 65.18 0.77
N GLN A 57 3.88 65.88 0.35
CA GLN A 57 3.95 67.26 -0.13
C GLN A 57 3.87 68.19 1.09
N ARG A 58 5.00 68.35 1.80
CA ARG A 58 5.16 69.51 2.68
C ARG A 58 5.41 70.73 1.80
N ASP A 59 4.38 71.57 1.69
CA ASP A 59 4.46 72.92 1.17
C ASP A 59 5.55 73.71 1.94
N ALA A 60 6.64 74.04 1.26
CA ALA A 60 7.67 74.91 1.79
C ALA A 60 7.26 76.37 1.61
N ASN A 61 6.59 76.95 2.61
CA ASN A 61 6.40 78.40 2.73
C ASN A 61 6.48 78.85 4.19
N SER A 62 7.69 79.13 4.66
CA SER A 62 7.95 80.18 5.65
C SER A 62 9.41 80.60 5.57
N ALA A 63 9.65 81.78 5.01
CA ALA A 63 10.90 82.52 5.17
C ALA A 63 11.05 82.98 6.62
N ASP A 64 12.24 82.88 7.21
CA ASP A 64 13.05 84.05 7.58
C ASP A 64 14.36 83.66 8.32
N SER A 65 15.52 84.06 7.77
CA SER A 65 16.70 84.62 8.44
C SER A 65 18.01 84.42 7.65
N MET A 66 18.53 85.57 7.20
CA MET A 66 19.92 86.02 6.92
C MET A 66 21.08 85.10 7.40
N GLU A 67 22.28 84.98 6.80
CA GLU A 67 22.99 85.68 5.71
C GLU A 67 24.31 84.94 5.35
N LEU A 68 24.87 85.30 4.17
CA LEU A 68 26.27 85.36 3.72
C LEU A 68 27.13 84.11 3.35
N ASP A 69 27.43 84.08 2.04
CA ASP A 69 28.73 83.90 1.35
C ASP A 69 29.37 82.51 1.15
N SER A 70 29.33 82.00 -0.10
CA SER A 70 30.50 81.92 -1.00
C SER A 70 30.23 81.08 -2.26
N ASN A 71 30.60 81.68 -3.39
CA ASN A 71 30.87 81.23 -4.76
C ASN A 71 30.73 79.76 -5.23
N ASP A 72 30.31 79.68 -6.52
CA ASP A 72 30.69 78.76 -7.60
C ASP A 72 29.71 77.69 -8.16
N ASN A 73 29.27 78.00 -9.39
CA ASN A 73 28.96 77.22 -10.59
C ASN A 73 28.64 75.69 -10.55
N MET A 74 27.46 75.41 -11.10
CA MET A 74 27.12 74.48 -12.19
C MET A 74 27.23 72.94 -12.02
N ASP A 75 26.01 72.37 -12.05
CA ASP A 75 25.55 71.21 -12.84
C ASP A 75 25.97 69.78 -12.44
N HIS A 76 25.04 69.06 -11.79
CA HIS A 76 24.76 67.67 -12.15
C HIS A 76 23.38 67.19 -11.65
N LYS A 77 22.52 66.80 -12.60
CA LYS A 77 21.26 66.07 -12.40
C LYS A 77 21.44 64.84 -11.49
N SER A 78 20.70 64.80 -10.39
CA SER A 78 20.31 63.57 -9.70
C SER A 78 18.78 63.57 -9.51
N LYS A 79 18.10 62.56 -10.09
CA LYS A 79 16.68 62.30 -9.81
C LYS A 79 16.58 61.81 -8.36
N ASN A 80 16.22 62.72 -7.47
CA ASN A 80 15.97 62.43 -6.06
C ASN A 80 14.58 61.76 -5.95
N GLU A 81 14.54 60.43 -5.83
CA GLU A 81 13.30 59.73 -5.40
C GLU A 81 13.10 60.02 -3.92
N ARG A 82 12.07 60.81 -3.60
CA ARG A 82 11.71 61.17 -2.23
C ARG A 82 11.29 59.92 -1.44
N PRO A 83 11.61 59.80 -0.14
CA PRO A 83 11.15 58.68 0.68
C PRO A 83 9.61 58.70 0.76
N MET A 84 8.96 57.72 0.14
CA MET A 84 7.51 57.55 0.18
C MET A 84 7.14 56.57 1.31
N HIS A 85 6.24 56.95 2.21
CA HIS A 85 5.72 56.05 3.23
C HIS A 85 4.76 55.05 2.58
N ARG A 86 4.95 53.75 2.85
CA ARG A 86 4.13 52.65 2.32
C ARG A 86 3.56 51.83 3.48
N GLN A 87 2.25 51.66 3.50
CA GLN A 87 1.54 50.84 4.49
C GLN A 87 0.78 49.72 3.77
N ASP A 88 1.06 48.46 4.12
CA ASP A 88 0.31 47.32 3.61
C ASP A 88 -1.09 47.27 4.26
N LEU A 89 -2.11 47.13 3.44
CA LEU A 89 -3.51 47.11 3.85
C LEU A 89 -4.01 45.68 4.00
N GLN A 90 -4.81 45.44 5.04
CA GLN A 90 -5.52 44.18 5.17
C GLN A 90 -6.58 44.05 4.07
N ILE A 91 -6.63 42.86 3.47
CA ILE A 91 -7.59 42.48 2.45
C ILE A 91 -8.45 41.37 3.04
N VAL A 92 -9.76 41.61 3.15
CA VAL A 92 -10.74 40.59 3.48
C VAL A 92 -11.50 40.25 2.20
N GLU A 93 -11.28 39.04 1.69
CA GLU A 93 -11.97 38.55 0.50
C GLU A 93 -13.20 37.72 0.92
N SER A 94 -14.37 38.11 0.44
CA SER A 94 -15.62 37.36 0.57
C SER A 94 -16.03 36.89 -0.81
N ILE A 95 -15.71 35.64 -1.14
CA ILE A 95 -16.04 35.02 -2.43
C ILE A 95 -17.41 34.35 -2.30
N TYR A 96 -18.36 34.75 -3.15
CA TYR A 96 -19.70 34.17 -3.13
C TYR A 96 -19.70 32.87 -3.95
N GLY A 97 -20.34 31.82 -3.42
CA GLY A 97 -20.43 30.51 -4.07
C GLY A 97 -19.25 29.57 -3.81
N VAL A 98 -18.30 29.95 -2.94
CA VAL A 98 -17.25 29.06 -2.44
C VAL A 98 -17.64 28.56 -1.05
N MET A 99 -17.40 27.28 -0.78
CA MET A 99 -17.57 26.73 0.57
C MET A 99 -16.60 27.39 1.54
N SER A 100 -17.08 27.72 2.74
CA SER A 100 -16.21 28.13 3.82
C SER A 100 -15.21 27.03 4.17
N LYS A 101 -14.09 27.39 4.82
CA LYS A 101 -13.11 26.39 5.27
C LYS A 101 -13.73 25.33 6.18
N GLN A 102 -14.71 25.72 7.00
CA GLN A 102 -15.40 24.80 7.88
C GLN A 102 -16.29 23.83 7.09
N GLU A 103 -17.14 24.34 6.21
CA GLU A 103 -17.98 23.49 5.35
C GLU A 103 -17.13 22.55 4.49
N LEU A 104 -15.98 23.01 3.99
CA LEU A 104 -15.05 22.18 3.21
C LEU A 104 -14.48 21.02 4.04
N LEU A 105 -14.10 21.27 5.29
CA LEU A 105 -13.62 20.23 6.20
C LEU A 105 -14.73 19.22 6.53
N GLU A 106 -15.94 19.70 6.81
CA GLU A 106 -17.11 18.85 7.07
C GLU A 106 -17.44 17.96 5.86
N ALA A 107 -17.43 18.52 4.65
CA ALA A 107 -17.64 17.74 3.42
C ALA A 107 -16.51 16.74 3.16
N GLN A 108 -15.26 17.10 3.47
CA GLN A 108 -14.12 16.19 3.33
C GLN A 108 -14.19 15.02 4.33
N GLU A 109 -14.68 15.26 5.56
CA GLU A 109 -14.93 14.21 6.55
C GLU A 109 -16.08 13.30 6.11
N GLN A 110 -17.17 13.89 5.62
CA GLN A 110 -18.31 13.14 5.09
C GLN A 110 -17.90 12.25 3.90
N GLU A 111 -17.10 12.77 2.97
CA GLU A 111 -16.57 11.99 1.83
C GLU A 111 -15.70 10.82 2.31
N GLN A 112 -14.84 11.03 3.31
CA GLN A 112 -14.04 9.96 3.89
C GLN A 112 -14.90 8.88 4.55
N GLN A 113 -15.96 9.29 5.25
CA GLN A 113 -16.89 8.37 5.89
C GLN A 113 -17.64 7.52 4.86
N LEU A 114 -18.13 8.14 3.77
CA LEU A 114 -18.79 7.44 2.68
C LEU A 114 -17.83 6.48 1.97
N ALA A 115 -16.62 6.95 1.65
CA ALA A 115 -15.59 6.11 1.03
C ALA A 115 -15.17 4.93 1.91
N TYR A 116 -15.18 5.09 3.24
CA TYR A 116 -14.93 3.99 4.17
C TYR A 116 -16.07 2.97 4.17
N GLN A 117 -17.33 3.43 4.16
CA GLN A 117 -18.49 2.55 4.08
C GLN A 117 -18.52 1.75 2.78
N ASP A 118 -18.24 2.39 1.64
CA ASP A 118 -18.16 1.71 0.35
C ASP A 118 -17.12 0.58 0.36
N LYS A 119 -15.93 0.85 0.91
CA LYS A 119 -14.88 -0.17 1.07
C LYS A 119 -15.30 -1.31 1.98
N LEU A 120 -16.02 -1.01 3.07
CA LEU A 120 -16.48 -2.03 4.00
C LEU A 120 -17.53 -2.95 3.35
N VAL A 121 -18.47 -2.37 2.59
CA VAL A 121 -19.47 -3.12 1.82
C VAL A 121 -18.80 -3.96 0.75
N GLU A 122 -17.85 -3.40 0.00
CA GLU A 122 -17.09 -4.13 -1.02
C GLU A 122 -16.36 -5.34 -0.42
N ARG A 123 -15.59 -5.13 0.66
CA ARG A 123 -14.89 -6.23 1.36
C ARG A 123 -15.83 -7.31 1.89
N THR A 124 -16.98 -6.90 2.41
CA THR A 124 -17.98 -7.85 2.93
C THR A 124 -18.54 -8.70 1.78
N LYS A 125 -18.85 -8.06 0.65
CA LYS A 125 -19.30 -8.76 -0.56
C LYS A 125 -18.23 -9.68 -1.13
N GLU A 126 -16.98 -9.25 -1.20
CA GLU A 126 -15.85 -10.10 -1.61
C GLU A 126 -15.73 -11.32 -0.70
N ARG A 127 -15.90 -11.16 0.60
CA ARG A 127 -15.83 -12.28 1.55
C ARG A 127 -16.98 -13.27 1.36
N LYS A 128 -18.21 -12.78 1.15
CA LYS A 128 -19.37 -13.61 0.81
C LYS A 128 -19.12 -14.40 -0.47
N ASN A 129 -18.67 -13.72 -1.53
CA ASN A 129 -18.34 -14.36 -2.81
C ASN A 129 -17.23 -15.40 -2.68
N ALA A 130 -16.22 -15.15 -1.84
CA ALA A 130 -15.15 -16.11 -1.57
C ALA A 130 -15.68 -17.36 -0.85
N LEU A 131 -16.60 -17.21 0.11
CA LEU A 131 -17.26 -18.33 0.77
C LEU A 131 -18.11 -19.13 -0.21
N GLU A 132 -18.95 -18.45 -1.00
CA GLU A 132 -19.80 -19.07 -2.02
C GLU A 132 -18.95 -19.87 -3.01
N SER A 133 -17.93 -19.24 -3.60
CA SER A 133 -17.01 -19.90 -4.53
C SER A 133 -16.31 -21.10 -3.90
N TYR A 134 -15.88 -20.99 -2.63
CA TYR A 134 -15.26 -22.09 -1.91
C TYR A 134 -16.22 -23.27 -1.71
N VAL A 135 -17.49 -23.02 -1.42
CA VAL A 135 -18.52 -24.06 -1.29
C VAL A 135 -18.69 -24.82 -2.62
N TYR A 136 -18.86 -24.09 -3.73
CA TYR A 136 -19.00 -24.69 -5.05
C TYR A 136 -17.75 -25.49 -5.46
N ASP A 137 -16.55 -24.91 -5.32
CA ASP A 137 -15.29 -25.56 -5.68
C ASP A 137 -15.05 -26.81 -4.85
N THR A 138 -15.30 -26.75 -3.54
CA THR A 138 -15.07 -27.87 -2.63
C THR A 138 -16.03 -29.01 -2.91
N ARG A 139 -17.30 -28.72 -3.21
CA ARG A 139 -18.29 -29.73 -3.63
C ARG A 139 -17.83 -30.49 -4.88
N ASN A 140 -17.28 -29.76 -5.86
CA ASN A 140 -16.74 -30.39 -7.06
C ASN A 140 -15.52 -31.26 -6.74
N LYS A 141 -14.56 -30.72 -5.95
CA LYS A 141 -13.37 -31.46 -5.53
C LYS A 141 -13.70 -32.71 -4.70
N LEU A 142 -14.72 -32.68 -3.84
CA LEU A 142 -15.18 -33.86 -3.09
C LEU A 142 -15.66 -34.98 -3.99
N SER A 143 -16.36 -34.63 -5.06
CA SER A 143 -16.92 -35.59 -6.02
C SER A 143 -15.85 -36.23 -6.90
N GLU A 144 -14.83 -35.45 -7.27
CA GLU A 144 -13.76 -35.87 -8.19
C GLU A 144 -12.45 -36.16 -7.45
N ARG A 145 -11.69 -35.11 -7.12
CA ARG A 145 -10.29 -35.19 -6.69
C ARG A 145 -10.09 -35.83 -5.31
N TYR A 146 -10.96 -35.53 -4.35
CA TYR A 146 -10.83 -35.98 -2.96
C TYR A 146 -11.44 -37.37 -2.71
N ARG A 147 -12.12 -37.96 -3.69
CA ARG A 147 -12.80 -39.25 -3.57
C ARG A 147 -11.91 -40.35 -2.99
N SER A 148 -10.63 -40.38 -3.37
CA SER A 148 -9.66 -41.38 -2.93
C SER A 148 -8.89 -40.98 -1.65
N PHE A 149 -8.95 -39.71 -1.24
CA PHE A 149 -8.16 -39.15 -0.12
C PHE A 149 -8.99 -38.85 1.12
N ALA A 150 -10.30 -39.05 1.04
CA ALA A 150 -11.24 -38.84 2.13
C ALA A 150 -12.01 -40.11 2.42
N THR A 151 -12.18 -40.43 3.69
CA THR A 151 -13.06 -41.49 4.17
C THR A 151 -14.52 -41.14 3.89
N ASP A 152 -15.39 -42.15 3.87
CA ASP A 152 -16.83 -41.94 3.63
C ASP A 152 -17.44 -41.02 4.70
N SER A 153 -16.98 -41.12 5.95
CA SER A 153 -17.41 -40.26 7.06
C SER A 153 -16.99 -38.81 6.86
N GLU A 154 -15.72 -38.55 6.51
CA GLU A 154 -15.24 -37.18 6.25
C GLU A 154 -15.97 -36.54 5.07
N ARG A 155 -16.21 -37.30 3.98
CA ARG A 155 -16.94 -36.76 2.82
C ARG A 155 -18.39 -36.42 3.17
N GLU A 156 -19.05 -37.27 3.94
CA GLU A 156 -20.42 -37.01 4.39
C GLU A 156 -20.48 -35.79 5.31
N GLU A 157 -19.60 -35.70 6.30
CA GLU A 157 -19.50 -34.56 7.22
C GLU A 157 -19.27 -33.25 6.47
N ILE A 158 -18.32 -33.23 5.53
CA ILE A 158 -18.06 -32.03 4.73
C ILE A 158 -19.25 -31.72 3.82
N SER A 159 -19.87 -32.72 3.18
CA SER A 159 -21.04 -32.50 2.32
C SER A 159 -22.20 -31.86 3.08
N VAL A 160 -22.48 -32.31 4.30
CA VAL A 160 -23.51 -31.73 5.17
C VAL A 160 -23.16 -30.28 5.53
N ASN A 161 -21.92 -30.00 5.93
CA ASN A 161 -21.49 -28.64 6.28
C ASN A 161 -21.52 -27.69 5.08
N LEU A 162 -21.15 -28.17 3.89
CA LEU A 162 -21.24 -27.39 2.65
C LEU A 162 -22.69 -27.05 2.32
N GLN A 163 -23.61 -28.02 2.40
CA GLN A 163 -25.04 -27.78 2.16
C GLN A 163 -25.60 -26.78 3.17
N GLN A 164 -25.32 -26.95 4.46
CA GLN A 164 -25.78 -26.03 5.50
C GLN A 164 -25.24 -24.60 5.29
N THR A 165 -24.02 -24.47 4.77
CA THR A 165 -23.44 -23.16 4.46
C THR A 165 -24.04 -22.55 3.20
N GLU A 166 -24.33 -23.36 2.18
CA GLU A 166 -25.06 -22.95 0.96
C GLU A 166 -26.47 -22.46 1.31
N ASP A 167 -27.22 -23.23 2.10
CA ASP A 167 -28.57 -22.86 2.53
C ASP A 167 -28.55 -21.56 3.35
N TRP A 168 -27.61 -21.44 4.30
CA TRP A 168 -27.44 -20.23 5.10
C TRP A 168 -27.13 -19.00 4.23
N LEU A 169 -26.29 -19.12 3.20
CA LEU A 169 -25.96 -18.02 2.28
C LEU A 169 -27.18 -17.46 1.53
N TYR A 170 -28.20 -18.29 1.29
CA TYR A 170 -29.43 -17.90 0.58
C TYR A 170 -30.61 -17.56 1.50
N GLU A 171 -30.50 -17.81 2.81
CA GLU A 171 -31.56 -17.51 3.79
C GLU A 171 -31.15 -16.38 4.74
N GLU A 172 -30.35 -16.70 5.76
CA GLU A 172 -30.00 -15.77 6.86
C GLU A 172 -28.73 -14.96 6.57
N GLY A 173 -27.90 -15.43 5.65
CA GLY A 173 -26.57 -14.92 5.38
C GLY A 173 -26.50 -13.88 4.26
N ASP A 174 -27.57 -13.13 3.97
CA ASP A 174 -27.54 -12.15 2.86
C ASP A 174 -26.74 -10.88 3.23
N ASP A 175 -26.99 -10.35 4.44
CA ASP A 175 -26.50 -9.07 4.95
C ASP A 175 -25.61 -9.23 6.20
N GLU A 176 -24.86 -10.33 6.27
CA GLU A 176 -23.98 -10.63 7.39
C GLU A 176 -22.62 -9.91 7.35
N THR A 177 -21.92 -9.91 8.48
CA THR A 177 -20.63 -9.19 8.59
C THR A 177 -19.46 -9.95 7.92
N GLU A 178 -18.41 -9.23 7.50
CA GLU A 178 -17.17 -9.83 6.97
C GLU A 178 -16.62 -10.92 7.92
N ALA A 179 -16.70 -10.69 9.24
CA ALA A 179 -16.22 -11.63 10.25
C ALA A 179 -16.99 -12.95 10.26
N VAL A 180 -18.32 -12.91 10.09
CA VAL A 180 -19.17 -14.11 10.09
C VAL A 180 -18.87 -14.98 8.87
N TYR A 181 -18.81 -14.39 7.67
CA TYR A 181 -18.40 -15.12 6.46
C TYR A 181 -16.99 -15.71 6.59
N THR A 182 -16.08 -14.99 7.24
CA THR A 182 -14.72 -15.46 7.50
C THR A 182 -14.71 -16.68 8.42
N SER A 183 -15.46 -16.64 9.53
CA SER A 183 -15.56 -17.77 10.47
C SER A 183 -16.10 -19.02 9.78
N LYS A 184 -17.20 -18.88 9.02
CA LYS A 184 -17.79 -19.98 8.24
C LYS A 184 -16.78 -20.59 7.26
N LEU A 185 -16.02 -19.74 6.56
CA LEU A 185 -14.97 -20.20 5.65
C LEU A 185 -13.86 -20.98 6.39
N GLU A 186 -13.43 -20.49 7.55
CA GLU A 186 -12.41 -21.15 8.37
C GLU A 186 -12.89 -22.48 8.96
N GLU A 187 -14.16 -22.57 9.35
CA GLU A 187 -14.80 -23.80 9.82
C GLU A 187 -14.79 -24.87 8.72
N LEU A 188 -15.20 -24.52 7.49
CA LEU A 188 -15.14 -25.44 6.35
C LEU A 188 -13.70 -25.84 6.03
N LYS A 189 -12.76 -24.89 6.03
CA LYS A 189 -11.33 -25.17 5.80
C LYS A 189 -10.76 -26.15 6.80
N LYS A 190 -11.09 -26.04 8.10
CA LYS A 190 -10.61 -27.00 9.11
C LYS A 190 -10.97 -28.46 8.79
N LEU A 191 -12.12 -28.69 8.16
CA LEU A 191 -12.56 -30.03 7.75
C LEU A 191 -11.90 -30.47 6.44
N VAL A 192 -11.73 -29.56 5.49
CA VAL A 192 -11.24 -29.85 4.13
C VAL A 192 -9.73 -29.88 4.04
N ASP A 193 -9.03 -29.02 4.78
CA ASP A 193 -7.58 -28.83 4.73
C ASP A 193 -6.81 -30.14 4.94
N PRO A 194 -7.15 -31.04 5.90
CA PRO A 194 -6.47 -32.32 6.04
C PRO A 194 -6.51 -33.17 4.76
N ILE A 195 -7.67 -33.22 4.10
CA ILE A 195 -7.86 -33.96 2.84
C ILE A 195 -7.10 -33.26 1.69
N GLU A 196 -7.16 -31.93 1.63
CA GLU A 196 -6.44 -31.16 0.64
C GLU A 196 -4.93 -31.34 0.79
N TYR A 197 -4.41 -31.38 2.02
CA TYR A 197 -3.01 -31.68 2.30
C TYR A 197 -2.64 -33.08 1.86
N ARG A 198 -3.40 -34.12 2.23
CA ARG A 198 -3.16 -35.49 1.75
C ARG A 198 -3.11 -35.57 0.23
N CYS A 199 -4.04 -34.89 -0.44
CA CYS A 199 -4.14 -34.90 -1.90
C CYS A 199 -2.96 -34.19 -2.58
N LYS A 200 -2.57 -33.00 -2.10
CA LYS A 200 -1.41 -32.25 -2.63
C LYS A 200 -0.10 -32.97 -2.33
N ASP A 201 -0.01 -33.61 -1.17
CA ASP A 201 1.20 -34.28 -0.72
C ASP A 201 1.51 -35.53 -1.55
N GLU A 202 0.51 -36.22 -2.13
CA GLU A 202 0.77 -37.34 -3.05
C GLU A 202 1.69 -36.94 -4.22
N GLU A 203 1.37 -35.84 -4.89
CA GLU A 203 2.18 -35.30 -5.99
C GLU A 203 3.52 -34.74 -5.47
N ALA A 204 3.48 -33.97 -4.38
CA ALA A 204 4.68 -33.37 -3.79
C ALA A 204 5.69 -34.42 -3.29
N ARG A 205 5.23 -35.57 -2.81
CA ARG A 205 6.09 -36.69 -2.39
C ARG A 205 6.71 -37.41 -3.56
N ALA A 206 5.96 -37.65 -4.63
CA ALA A 206 6.51 -38.24 -5.84
C ALA A 206 7.66 -37.38 -6.37
N GLU A 207 7.46 -36.06 -6.37
CA GLU A 207 8.47 -35.09 -6.76
C GLU A 207 9.67 -35.05 -5.80
N ALA A 208 9.44 -34.97 -4.48
CA ALA A 208 10.52 -34.97 -3.48
C ALA A 208 11.34 -36.27 -3.53
N THR A 209 10.68 -37.42 -3.73
CA THR A 209 11.33 -38.73 -3.91
C THR A 209 12.24 -38.71 -5.13
N ARG A 210 11.76 -38.17 -6.25
CA ARG A 210 12.53 -38.09 -7.50
C ARG A 210 13.77 -37.20 -7.34
N GLU A 211 13.64 -36.04 -6.71
CA GLU A 211 14.79 -35.15 -6.48
C GLU A 211 15.78 -35.77 -5.49
N LEU A 212 15.32 -36.39 -4.41
CA LEU A 212 16.20 -37.11 -3.47
C LEU A 212 17.01 -38.22 -4.16
N LEU A 213 16.36 -39.06 -4.97
CA LEU A 213 17.04 -40.11 -5.73
C LEU A 213 18.09 -39.53 -6.70
N LYS A 214 17.76 -38.43 -7.37
CA LYS A 214 18.70 -37.72 -8.24
C LYS A 214 19.89 -37.19 -7.44
N ARG A 215 19.68 -36.58 -6.28
CA ARG A 215 20.75 -36.09 -5.40
C ARG A 215 21.67 -37.21 -4.94
N ILE A 216 21.12 -38.37 -4.61
CA ILE A 216 21.90 -39.55 -4.24
C ILE A 216 22.82 -39.97 -5.39
N VAL A 217 22.32 -39.99 -6.63
CA VAL A 217 23.14 -40.28 -7.81
C VAL A 217 24.24 -39.23 -7.99
N ASP A 218 23.92 -37.95 -7.85
CA ASP A 218 24.87 -36.84 -7.99
C ASP A 218 26.00 -36.93 -6.96
N HIS A 219 25.68 -37.21 -5.68
CA HIS A 219 26.68 -37.44 -4.63
C HIS A 219 27.60 -38.63 -4.92
N ARG A 220 27.04 -39.77 -5.34
CA ARG A 220 27.83 -40.95 -5.73
C ARG A 220 28.75 -40.65 -6.92
N MET A 221 28.26 -39.90 -7.91
CA MET A 221 29.05 -39.49 -9.06
C MET A 221 30.20 -38.56 -8.67
N ALA A 222 29.95 -37.58 -7.80
CA ALA A 222 30.99 -36.70 -7.28
C ALA A 222 32.04 -37.47 -6.46
N ALA A 223 31.60 -38.46 -5.67
CA ALA A 223 32.45 -39.29 -4.81
C ALA A 223 33.43 -40.19 -5.58
N LYS A 224 33.16 -40.52 -6.86
CA LYS A 224 34.11 -41.27 -7.72
C LYS A 224 35.49 -40.61 -7.81
N SER A 225 35.53 -39.28 -7.70
CA SER A 225 36.74 -38.46 -7.76
C SER A 225 37.49 -38.38 -6.41
N LEU A 226 36.93 -38.95 -5.33
CA LEU A 226 37.46 -38.86 -3.96
C LEU A 226 38.27 -40.11 -3.57
N SER A 227 38.96 -40.02 -2.43
CA SER A 227 39.71 -41.14 -1.87
C SER A 227 38.79 -42.31 -1.52
N ALA A 228 39.34 -43.53 -1.42
CA ALA A 228 38.57 -44.72 -1.06
C ALA A 228 37.75 -44.57 0.24
N PRO A 229 38.32 -44.12 1.37
CA PRO A 229 37.55 -43.99 2.61
C PRO A 229 36.45 -42.94 2.53
N GLU A 230 36.66 -41.83 1.81
CA GLU A 230 35.65 -40.77 1.63
C GLU A 230 34.50 -41.23 0.74
N ARG A 231 34.84 -41.94 -0.36
CA ARG A 231 33.85 -42.52 -1.26
C ARG A 231 32.99 -43.55 -0.54
N ASP A 232 33.62 -44.45 0.22
CA ASP A 232 32.91 -45.47 0.99
C ASP A 232 32.02 -44.83 2.06
N ALA A 233 32.47 -43.74 2.70
CA ALA A 233 31.66 -42.98 3.65
C ALA A 233 30.43 -42.33 3.01
N ILE A 234 30.57 -41.70 1.84
CA ILE A 234 29.45 -41.11 1.09
C ILE A 234 28.50 -42.21 0.59
N ASP A 235 29.03 -43.31 0.05
CA ASP A 235 28.22 -44.44 -0.41
C ASP A 235 27.41 -45.07 0.72
N ASN A 236 27.99 -45.15 1.93
CA ASN A 236 27.28 -45.62 3.12
C ASN A 236 26.13 -44.69 3.52
N GLU A 237 26.34 -43.36 3.54
CA GLU A 237 25.26 -42.40 3.84
C GLU A 237 24.16 -42.41 2.77
N CYS A 238 24.54 -42.44 1.49
CA CYS A 238 23.60 -42.60 0.37
C CYS A 238 22.77 -43.88 0.51
N THR A 239 23.40 -45.01 0.86
CA THR A 239 22.71 -46.30 1.02
C THR A 239 21.73 -46.28 2.19
N LYS A 240 22.08 -45.64 3.31
CA LYS A 240 21.16 -45.46 4.46
C LYS A 240 19.91 -44.68 4.06
N VAL A 241 20.07 -43.58 3.31
CA VAL A 241 18.95 -42.75 2.87
C VAL A 241 18.10 -43.47 1.83
N GLU A 242 18.71 -44.19 0.88
CA GLU A 242 17.96 -45.04 -0.07
C GLU A 242 17.16 -46.13 0.62
N GLN A 243 17.75 -46.78 1.63
CA GLN A 243 17.06 -47.81 2.41
C GLN A 243 15.86 -47.24 3.16
N TRP A 244 16.06 -46.11 3.88
CA TRP A 244 14.97 -45.42 4.55
C TRP A 244 13.84 -45.02 3.59
N LEU A 245 14.18 -44.51 2.40
CA LEU A 245 13.20 -44.13 1.39
C LEU A 245 12.44 -45.35 0.87
N ARG A 246 13.13 -46.46 0.60
CA ARG A 246 12.50 -47.72 0.15
C ARG A 246 11.54 -48.29 1.20
N GLU A 247 11.97 -48.35 2.45
CA GLU A 247 11.15 -48.83 3.57
C GLU A 247 9.90 -47.94 3.76
N SER A 248 10.10 -46.62 3.72
CA SER A 248 9.02 -45.64 3.84
C SER A 248 8.00 -45.76 2.68
N SER A 249 8.48 -45.92 1.45
CA SER A 249 7.61 -46.13 0.28
C SER A 249 6.82 -47.43 0.37
N GLN A 250 7.44 -48.53 0.80
CA GLN A 250 6.74 -49.81 0.98
C GLN A 250 5.65 -49.73 2.05
N LEU A 251 5.94 -49.07 3.19
CA LEU A 251 4.94 -48.82 4.21
C LEU A 251 3.79 -47.97 3.67
N GLN A 252 4.10 -46.93 2.88
CA GLN A 252 3.09 -46.08 2.28
C GLN A 252 2.20 -46.80 1.27
N GLU A 253 2.76 -47.68 0.43
CA GLU A 253 2.01 -48.48 -0.55
C GLU A 253 1.05 -49.47 0.12
N SER A 254 1.34 -49.87 1.37
CA SER A 254 0.46 -50.73 2.16
C SER A 254 -0.75 -50.00 2.76
N LEU A 255 -0.73 -48.66 2.81
CA LEU A 255 -1.79 -47.86 3.41
C LEU A 255 -2.79 -47.34 2.37
N PRO A 256 -4.07 -47.23 2.73
CA PRO A 256 -5.06 -46.50 1.94
C PRO A 256 -4.67 -45.04 1.68
N LYS A 257 -5.15 -44.45 0.58
CA LYS A 257 -4.89 -43.03 0.26
C LYS A 257 -5.64 -42.03 1.14
N ASN A 258 -6.63 -42.49 1.91
CA ASN A 258 -7.48 -41.67 2.76
C ASN A 258 -6.98 -41.55 4.21
N VAL A 259 -5.80 -42.11 4.51
CA VAL A 259 -5.11 -41.90 5.78
C VAL A 259 -3.89 -41.02 5.57
N ASP A 260 -3.46 -40.36 6.64
CA ASP A 260 -2.28 -39.52 6.59
C ASP A 260 -1.06 -40.34 6.17
N PRO A 261 -0.19 -39.77 5.31
CA PRO A 261 0.97 -40.49 4.81
C PRO A 261 1.97 -40.82 5.93
N VAL A 262 2.65 -41.96 5.79
CA VAL A 262 3.69 -42.41 6.74
C VAL A 262 4.88 -41.44 6.75
N VAL A 263 5.17 -40.89 5.58
CA VAL A 263 6.21 -39.89 5.37
C VAL A 263 5.65 -38.81 4.47
N TRP A 264 5.72 -37.57 4.94
CA TRP A 264 5.29 -36.38 4.21
C TRP A 264 6.40 -35.86 3.29
N SER A 265 6.02 -35.11 2.25
CA SER A 265 6.99 -34.52 1.30
C SER A 265 8.04 -33.64 1.98
N HIS A 266 7.67 -32.90 3.03
CA HIS A 266 8.60 -32.05 3.78
C HIS A 266 9.62 -32.85 4.58
N GLU A 267 9.28 -34.06 5.02
CA GLU A 267 10.21 -34.97 5.71
C GLU A 267 11.22 -35.56 4.73
N ILE A 268 10.80 -35.88 3.51
CA ILE A 268 11.71 -36.32 2.42
C ILE A 268 12.71 -35.22 2.10
N LYS A 269 12.24 -33.97 1.96
CA LYS A 269 13.11 -32.80 1.73
C LYS A 269 14.08 -32.57 2.89
N LYS A 270 13.61 -32.69 4.13
CA LYS A 270 14.49 -32.63 5.30
C LYS A 270 15.57 -33.73 5.25
N LYS A 271 15.20 -34.94 4.81
CA LYS A 271 16.17 -36.04 4.64
C LYS A 271 17.20 -35.75 3.56
N GLU A 272 16.79 -35.10 2.47
CA GLU A 272 17.68 -34.59 1.42
C GLU A 272 18.71 -33.58 1.98
N GLU A 273 18.25 -32.60 2.75
CA GLU A 273 19.12 -31.60 3.39
C GLU A 273 20.12 -32.25 4.39
N GLU A 274 19.66 -33.25 5.16
CA GLU A 274 20.52 -34.03 6.06
C GLU A 274 21.61 -34.79 5.31
N LEU A 275 21.28 -35.37 4.14
CA LEU A 275 22.25 -36.03 3.26
C LEU A 275 23.27 -35.02 2.71
N ASP A 276 22.80 -33.89 2.18
CA ASP A 276 23.65 -32.84 1.62
C ASP A 276 24.65 -32.30 2.66
N MET A 277 24.18 -32.06 3.89
CA MET A 277 25.04 -31.64 4.99
C MET A 277 26.07 -32.70 5.37
N SER A 278 25.68 -33.97 5.38
CA SER A 278 26.56 -35.09 5.75
C SER A 278 27.65 -35.31 4.69
N CYS A 279 27.28 -35.34 3.41
CA CYS A 279 28.21 -35.41 2.28
C CYS A 279 29.18 -34.21 2.28
N SER A 280 28.67 -33.00 2.50
CA SER A 280 29.50 -31.78 2.58
C SER A 280 30.51 -31.84 3.73
N LYS A 281 30.12 -32.36 4.90
CA LYS A 281 31.02 -32.54 6.05
C LYS A 281 32.15 -33.53 5.75
N ILE A 282 31.85 -34.64 5.06
CA ILE A 282 32.86 -35.62 4.65
C ILE A 282 33.89 -34.95 3.74
N VAL A 283 33.44 -34.23 2.71
CA VAL A 283 34.34 -33.55 1.75
C VAL A 283 35.14 -32.42 2.41
N THR A 284 34.53 -31.64 3.31
CA THR A 284 35.21 -30.49 3.97
C THR A 284 36.14 -30.91 5.11
N SER A 285 35.92 -32.07 5.75
CA SER A 285 36.84 -32.63 6.75
C SER A 285 38.24 -32.87 6.18
N ARG A 286 38.35 -33.08 4.86
CA ARG A 286 39.59 -33.13 4.07
C ARG A 286 40.37 -31.81 4.08
N ALA A 287 39.68 -30.69 3.92
CA ALA A 287 40.31 -29.37 3.80
C ALA A 287 41.01 -28.94 5.10
N ARG A 288 40.53 -29.42 6.27
CA ARG A 288 41.16 -29.14 7.56
C ARG A 288 42.29 -30.10 7.92
N GLY A 289 42.33 -31.29 7.33
CA GLY A 289 43.38 -32.28 7.59
C GLY A 289 44.69 -32.03 6.81
N HIS A 290 44.63 -31.27 5.72
CA HIS A 290 45.79 -31.01 4.85
C HIS A 290 46.60 -29.76 5.23
N ASP A 291 46.09 -28.90 6.12
CA ASP A 291 46.71 -27.61 6.47
C ASP A 291 47.62 -27.66 7.73
N ASN A 292 47.74 -28.82 8.38
CA ASN A 292 48.55 -29.02 9.59
C ASN A 292 49.89 -29.76 9.30
N GLY A 293 50.29 -29.91 8.04
CA GLY A 293 51.41 -30.77 7.62
C GLY A 293 52.70 -30.08 7.19
N ASP A 294 52.67 -28.82 6.76
CA ASP A 294 53.86 -28.12 6.23
C ASP A 294 54.32 -27.02 7.19
N GLY A 295 55.02 -27.46 8.24
CA GLY A 295 55.57 -26.57 9.26
C GLY A 295 56.67 -27.25 10.09
N CYS A 296 57.72 -27.74 9.43
CA CYS A 296 59.04 -28.01 10.01
C CYS A 296 60.11 -27.79 8.95
#